data_AF-A0A0D9S3Z8-F1
#
_entry.id   AF-A0A0D9S3Z8-F1
#
_cell.length_a   1.000
_cell.length_b   1.000
_cell.length_c   1.000
_cell.angle_alpha   90.00
_cell.angle_beta   90.00
_cell.angle_gamma   90.00
#
_symmetry.space_group_name_H-M   'P 1'
#
loop_
_entity.id
_entity.type
_entity.pdbx_description
1 polymer ?
#
loop_
_entity_poly.entity_id
_entity_poly.type
_entity_poly.pdbx_seq_one_letter_code
_entity_poly.pdbx_strand_id
1 'polypeptide(L)'
;MAEAHQAVGFRTSLTSDGAEVELSAPVLQEIYLSGLRSWKRHLSRFWNDFLTGVFPASPLSWLFLFSAIQLAWFLQLDPSLGLMEKIKELLPDWGGQHHRLRGVLAAALFASCLWGTLIFTLHVALRLLLSYHGWLLEPHGAMSSPTKTWLALVRIFSGRHPMLLSYQRSLPRQPVPSVQDTVRKYLESVRPVLSDEDFDWTAVLAQEFLRLQASLLQWYLRLKSWWASNYVSDWWEEFVYLRSRNPLMVNSNYYMMDFLYVTPTPLQAARAGNAVHALLLYRHRLNRQEIPPTLLMGMRPLCSAQYEKIFNTTRIPGVQKDYIRHLHDSQHVAVFHRGRFFRVGTHSRNSLLSPRALEQQFQRILDDPSPACPHEEHLAALTAAPRGTWAQVRTSLKTQAAEALEAVEGAAFFVSLDAEPAGLTREDPAASLDAYAHTLLAGRGHDRWFDKSFTLIVFSNGKLGLSVEHSWADCPISGHMWE
;
A
#
# COMPACT_ATOMS: atom_id res chain seq x y z
N MET A 1 11.66 1.78 16.28
CA MET A 1 12.53 0.67 16.75
C MET A 1 13.21 -0.12 15.64
N ALA A 2 12.81 -0.02 14.35
CA ALA A 2 13.55 -0.64 13.24
C ALA A 2 14.87 0.06 12.87
N GLU A 3 15.05 1.34 13.23
CA GLU A 3 16.24 2.12 12.88
C GLU A 3 17.46 1.77 13.73
N ALA A 4 17.27 1.24 14.94
CA ALA A 4 18.38 0.80 15.79
C ALA A 4 19.06 -0.49 15.28
N HIS A 5 18.40 -1.26 14.40
CA HIS A 5 18.92 -2.50 13.84
C HIS A 5 19.61 -2.33 12.48
N GLN A 6 19.55 -1.14 11.85
CA GLN A 6 20.27 -0.87 10.60
C GLN A 6 21.77 -0.56 10.82
N ALA A 7 22.23 -0.49 12.08
CA ALA A 7 23.63 -0.28 12.45
C ALA A 7 24.46 -1.59 12.53
N VAL A 8 24.02 -2.69 11.93
CA VAL A 8 24.82 -3.94 11.88
C VAL A 8 25.79 -3.89 10.71
N GLY A 9 26.75 -2.99 10.82
CA GLY A 9 28.09 -3.11 10.22
C GLY A 9 29.07 -3.69 11.24
N PHE A 10 28.59 -4.48 12.20
CA PHE A 10 29.41 -5.12 13.21
C PHE A 10 30.14 -6.31 12.56
N ARG A 11 31.39 -6.10 12.14
CA ARG A 11 32.34 -7.22 12.10
C ARG A 11 32.66 -7.59 13.55
N THR A 12 31.91 -8.52 14.13
CA THR A 12 32.34 -9.22 15.33
C THR A 12 33.43 -10.22 14.94
N SER A 13 34.69 -9.80 14.97
CA SER A 13 35.78 -10.77 15.06
C SER A 13 35.74 -11.37 16.46
N LEU A 14 35.21 -12.59 16.57
CA LEU A 14 35.27 -13.38 17.80
C LEU A 14 36.73 -13.75 18.09
N THR A 15 37.40 -12.99 18.94
CA THR A 15 38.56 -13.44 19.72
C THR A 15 38.12 -13.66 21.16
N SER A 16 38.71 -14.64 21.84
CA SER A 16 38.22 -15.29 23.05
C SER A 16 38.18 -14.46 24.34
N ASP A 17 38.33 -13.14 24.31
CA ASP A 17 38.25 -12.29 25.49
C ASP A 17 37.56 -10.96 25.14
N GLY A 18 36.40 -10.71 25.76
CA GLY A 18 35.75 -9.38 25.85
C GLY A 18 35.20 -8.80 24.54
N ALA A 19 33.88 -8.59 24.46
CA ALA A 19 33.27 -7.84 23.37
C ALA A 19 33.46 -6.32 23.59
N GLU A 20 34.53 -5.73 23.06
CA GLU A 20 34.63 -4.28 22.89
C GLU A 20 34.17 -3.89 21.48
N VAL A 21 33.11 -3.07 21.43
CA VAL A 21 32.57 -2.51 20.20
C VAL A 21 33.23 -1.16 19.96
N GLU A 22 34.32 -1.13 19.18
CA GLU A 22 34.90 0.13 18.73
C GLU A 22 34.02 0.79 17.64
N LEU A 23 33.21 1.76 18.06
CA LEU A 23 32.44 2.61 17.16
C LEU A 23 33.39 3.58 16.43
N SER A 24 33.84 3.21 15.23
CA SER A 24 34.67 4.08 14.39
C SER A 24 33.92 5.36 13.96
N ALA A 25 34.64 6.48 13.82
CA ALA A 25 34.09 7.76 13.36
C ALA A 25 33.20 7.71 12.09
N PRO A 26 33.53 6.92 11.03
CA PRO A 26 32.64 6.79 9.87
C PRO A 26 31.29 6.14 10.20
N VAL A 27 31.23 5.21 11.17
CA VAL A 27 29.98 4.58 11.60
C VAL A 27 29.09 5.59 12.33
N LEU A 28 29.66 6.41 13.21
CA LEU A 28 28.93 7.50 13.87
C LEU A 28 28.37 8.52 12.87
N GLN A 29 29.14 8.83 11.82
CA GLN A 29 28.68 9.70 10.74
C GLN A 29 27.50 9.09 9.96
N GLU A 30 27.55 7.79 9.67
CA GLU A 30 26.43 7.09 9.01
C GLU A 30 25.18 7.04 9.89
N ILE A 31 25.33 6.80 11.20
CA ILE A 31 24.23 6.84 12.16
C ILE A 31 23.61 8.24 12.17
N TYR A 32 24.41 9.30 12.30
CA TYR A 32 23.92 10.68 12.28
C TYR A 32 23.17 11.01 10.98
N LEU A 33 23.74 10.67 9.82
CA LEU A 33 23.11 10.90 8.52
C LEU A 33 21.84 10.05 8.34
N SER A 34 21.79 8.83 8.87
CA SER A 34 20.58 8.00 8.89
C SER A 34 19.48 8.63 9.74
N GLY A 35 19.82 9.13 10.93
CA GLY A 35 18.89 9.81 11.83
C GLY A 35 18.33 11.10 11.22
N LEU A 36 19.18 11.92 10.60
CA LEU A 36 18.75 13.15 9.92
C LEU A 36 17.83 12.86 8.72
N ARG A 37 18.11 11.79 7.96
CA ARG A 37 17.24 11.31 6.87
C ARG A 37 15.89 10.85 7.40
N SER A 38 15.88 10.09 8.49
CA SER A 38 14.64 9.64 9.13
C SER A 38 13.80 10.82 9.59
N TRP A 39 14.41 11.78 10.30
CA TRP A 39 13.73 12.97 10.80
C TRP A 39 13.12 13.81 9.66
N LYS A 40 13.88 14.07 8.59
CA LYS A 40 13.38 14.80 7.40
C LYS A 40 12.18 14.09 6.77
N ARG A 41 12.21 12.75 6.67
CA ARG A 41 11.08 11.96 6.13
C ARG A 41 9.89 11.96 7.07
N HIS A 42 10.11 11.93 8.38
CA HIS A 42 9.04 12.01 9.37
C HIS A 42 8.32 13.37 9.26
N LEU A 43 9.08 14.46 9.19
CA LEU A 43 8.54 15.81 8.98
C LEU A 43 7.76 15.92 7.66
N SER A 44 8.32 15.38 6.56
CA SER A 44 7.64 15.38 5.26
C SER A 44 6.33 14.59 5.27
N ARG A 45 6.29 13.44 5.95
CA ARG A 45 5.07 12.64 6.10
C ARG A 45 4.03 13.37 6.93
N PHE A 46 4.42 13.90 8.09
CA PHE A 46 3.55 14.72 8.92
C PHE A 46 2.95 15.90 8.14
N TRP A 47 3.77 16.58 7.33
CA TRP A 47 3.30 17.67 6.47
C TRP A 47 2.31 17.19 5.41
N ASN A 48 2.59 16.05 4.75
CA ASN A 48 1.67 15.46 3.78
C ASN A 48 0.35 15.02 4.43
N ASP A 49 0.39 14.46 5.62
CA ASP A 49 -0.79 14.04 6.38
C ASP A 49 -1.63 15.25 6.82
N PHE A 50 -0.97 16.36 7.16
CA PHE A 50 -1.64 17.64 7.40
C PHE A 50 -2.30 18.17 6.11
N LEU A 51 -1.56 18.24 4.99
CA LEU A 51 -2.08 18.73 3.71
C LEU A 51 -3.26 17.89 3.19
N THR A 52 -3.14 16.57 3.20
CA THR A 52 -4.25 15.67 2.82
C THR A 52 -5.40 15.72 3.81
N GLY A 53 -5.10 15.96 5.09
CA GLY A 53 -6.11 16.09 6.13
C GLY A 53 -7.01 17.31 5.99
N VAL A 54 -6.50 18.40 5.42
CA VAL A 54 -7.23 19.67 5.23
C VAL A 54 -7.81 19.82 3.81
N PHE A 55 -7.42 18.96 2.89
CA PHE A 55 -7.96 18.91 1.52
C PHE A 55 -9.48 18.71 1.53
N PRO A 56 -10.30 19.40 0.71
CA PRO A 56 -9.93 20.23 -0.46
C PRO A 56 -9.56 21.68 -0.14
N ALA A 57 -9.55 22.08 1.14
CA ALA A 57 -9.03 23.39 1.54
C ALA A 57 -7.49 23.40 1.49
N SER A 58 -6.90 24.58 1.68
CA SER A 58 -5.44 24.76 1.71
C SER A 58 -4.99 25.58 2.92
N PRO A 59 -3.75 25.44 3.40
CA PRO A 59 -3.23 26.29 4.49
C PRO A 59 -3.31 27.79 4.16
N LEU A 60 -3.24 28.16 2.88
CA LEU A 60 -3.44 29.54 2.41
C LEU A 60 -4.86 30.04 2.67
N SER A 61 -5.88 29.17 2.59
CA SER A 61 -7.26 29.55 2.91
C SER A 61 -7.45 29.87 4.41
N TRP A 62 -6.69 29.22 5.30
CA TRP A 62 -6.66 29.57 6.72
C TRP A 62 -6.01 30.94 6.93
N LEU A 63 -4.88 31.20 6.27
CA LEU A 63 -4.21 32.50 6.35
C LEU A 63 -5.11 33.62 5.86
N PHE A 64 -5.80 33.42 4.73
CA PHE A 64 -6.78 34.38 4.23
C PHE A 64 -7.90 34.65 5.25
N LEU A 65 -8.48 33.60 5.82
CA LEU A 65 -9.54 33.72 6.83
C LEU A 65 -9.04 34.47 8.07
N PHE A 66 -7.87 34.11 8.57
CA PHE A 66 -7.24 34.76 9.72
C PHE A 66 -6.96 36.24 9.43
N SER A 67 -6.36 36.57 8.28
CA SER A 67 -6.12 37.96 7.87
C SER A 67 -7.41 38.76 7.72
N ALA A 68 -8.47 38.16 7.18
CA ALA A 68 -9.77 38.81 7.06
C ALA A 68 -10.40 39.10 8.44
N ILE A 69 -10.29 38.17 9.39
CA ILE A 69 -10.75 38.36 10.77
C ILE A 69 -9.93 39.46 11.47
N GLN A 70 -8.60 39.47 11.28
CA GLN A 70 -7.73 40.52 11.81
C GLN A 70 -8.08 41.90 11.24
N LEU A 71 -8.32 41.99 9.94
CA LEU A 71 -8.73 43.23 9.28
C LEU A 71 -10.10 43.71 9.79
N ALA A 72 -11.07 42.81 9.93
CA ALA A 72 -12.38 43.14 10.47
C ALA A 72 -12.28 43.67 11.91
N TRP A 73 -11.47 43.01 12.75
CA TRP A 73 -11.21 43.47 14.11
C TRP A 73 -10.53 44.85 14.15
N PHE A 74 -9.54 45.09 13.27
CA PHE A 74 -8.89 46.40 13.15
C PHE A 74 -9.88 47.50 12.75
N LEU A 75 -10.85 47.17 11.90
CA LEU A 75 -11.94 48.07 11.48
C LEU A 75 -13.10 48.15 12.49
N GLN A 76 -12.97 47.55 13.68
CA GLN A 76 -14.01 47.49 14.72
C GLN A 76 -15.32 46.83 14.26
N LEU A 77 -15.25 45.96 13.25
CA LEU A 77 -16.33 45.08 12.85
C LEU A 77 -16.17 43.76 13.61
N ASP A 78 -17.27 43.25 14.19
CA ASP A 78 -17.27 41.96 14.87
C ASP A 78 -17.93 40.87 14.00
N PRO A 79 -17.16 40.18 13.13
CA PRO A 79 -17.66 39.08 12.33
C PRO A 79 -17.99 37.84 13.16
N SER A 80 -17.57 37.79 14.44
CA SER A 80 -17.72 36.65 15.32
C SER A 80 -18.99 36.69 16.18
N LEU A 81 -19.77 37.78 16.11
CA LEU A 81 -20.98 37.99 16.93
C LEU A 81 -20.72 37.81 18.44
N GLY A 82 -19.61 38.35 18.94
CA GLY A 82 -19.20 38.32 20.34
C GLY A 82 -18.46 37.06 20.78
N LEU A 83 -18.26 36.07 19.90
CA LEU A 83 -17.53 34.84 20.24
C LEU A 83 -16.04 35.09 20.49
N MET A 84 -15.43 36.04 19.78
CA MET A 84 -14.01 36.35 19.93
C MET A 84 -13.68 36.94 21.31
N GLU A 85 -14.54 37.79 21.87
CA GLU A 85 -14.36 38.32 23.23
C GLU A 85 -14.54 37.21 24.28
N LYS A 86 -15.49 36.29 24.11
CA LYS A 86 -15.61 35.10 25.00
C LYS A 86 -14.36 34.21 24.97
N ILE A 87 -13.79 33.97 23.79
CA ILE A 87 -12.53 33.21 23.66
C ILE A 87 -11.39 33.95 24.36
N LYS A 88 -11.34 35.27 24.22
CA LYS A 88 -10.32 36.12 24.84
C LYS A 88 -10.43 36.14 26.37
N GLU A 89 -11.64 36.11 26.93
CA GLU A 89 -11.90 35.98 28.37
C GLU A 89 -11.43 34.64 28.95
N LEU A 90 -11.47 33.57 28.15
CA LEU A 90 -11.00 32.23 28.55
C LEU A 90 -9.47 32.07 28.47
N LEU A 91 -8.74 33.01 27.85
CA LEU A 91 -7.29 32.96 27.72
C LEU A 91 -6.59 33.52 28.98
N PRO A 92 -5.44 32.97 29.41
CA PRO A 92 -4.83 33.35 30.69
C PRO A 92 -4.39 34.82 30.81
N ASP A 93 -4.52 35.32 32.04
CA ASP A 93 -4.11 36.59 32.67
C ASP A 93 -2.63 37.05 32.55
N TRP A 94 -1.92 36.98 31.40
CA TRP A 94 -0.49 37.38 31.31
C TRP A 94 -0.14 38.87 31.60
N GLY A 95 -1.06 39.74 32.03
CA GLY A 95 -0.79 41.15 32.38
C GLY A 95 -0.92 42.18 31.22
N GLY A 96 -0.96 43.46 31.59
CA GLY A 96 -1.42 44.59 30.76
C GLY A 96 -0.66 44.87 29.45
N GLN A 97 0.57 44.38 29.27
CA GLN A 97 1.29 44.50 27.99
C GLN A 97 0.87 43.45 26.95
N HIS A 98 0.09 42.43 27.32
CA HIS A 98 -0.29 41.32 26.43
C HIS A 98 -1.75 41.39 25.92
N HIS A 99 -2.49 42.48 26.15
CA HIS A 99 -3.89 42.61 25.68
C HIS A 99 -4.02 42.46 24.16
N ARG A 100 -3.09 43.04 23.39
CA ARG A 100 -3.04 42.87 21.93
C ARG A 100 -2.72 41.43 21.52
N LEU A 101 -1.79 40.78 22.23
CA LEU A 101 -1.42 39.39 21.98
C LEU A 101 -2.61 38.45 22.22
N ARG A 102 -3.41 38.69 23.27
CA ARG A 102 -4.64 37.92 23.52
C ARG A 102 -5.68 38.08 22.41
N GLY A 103 -5.87 39.30 21.89
CA GLY A 103 -6.76 39.52 20.75
C GLY A 103 -6.32 38.74 19.51
N VAL A 104 -5.02 38.76 19.20
CA VAL A 104 -4.45 37.99 18.08
C VAL A 104 -4.64 36.48 18.29
N LEU A 105 -4.38 35.97 19.49
CA LEU A 105 -4.59 34.55 19.83
C LEU A 105 -6.06 34.14 19.75
N ALA A 106 -6.97 34.96 20.27
CA ALA A 106 -8.41 34.70 20.20
C ALA A 106 -8.91 34.65 18.75
N ALA A 107 -8.46 35.59 17.91
CA ALA A 107 -8.75 35.59 16.48
C ALA A 107 -8.14 34.37 15.75
N ALA A 108 -6.93 33.94 16.12
CA ALA A 108 -6.31 32.74 15.55
C ALA A 108 -7.08 31.46 15.92
N LEU A 109 -7.54 31.35 17.16
CA LEU A 109 -8.38 30.23 17.62
C LEU A 109 -9.74 30.24 16.91
N PHE A 110 -10.40 31.40 16.84
CA PHE A 110 -11.68 31.55 16.13
C PHE A 110 -11.55 31.19 14.64
N ALA A 111 -10.53 31.73 13.96
CA ALA A 111 -10.24 31.40 12.56
C ALA A 111 -9.99 29.91 12.36
N SER A 112 -9.26 29.26 13.28
CA SER A 112 -8.99 27.82 13.22
C SER A 112 -10.25 26.97 13.41
N CYS A 113 -11.12 27.32 14.36
CA CYS A 113 -12.41 26.66 14.56
C CYS A 113 -13.34 26.82 13.35
N LEU A 114 -13.44 28.03 12.80
CA LEU A 114 -14.25 28.31 11.62
C LEU A 114 -13.72 27.58 10.38
N TRP A 115 -12.40 27.57 10.18
CA TRP A 115 -11.74 26.85 9.10
C TRP A 115 -11.91 25.33 9.23
N GLY A 116 -11.76 24.78 10.45
CA GLY A 116 -12.01 23.37 10.72
C GLY A 116 -13.46 22.97 10.43
N THR A 117 -14.42 23.83 10.78
CA THR A 117 -15.84 23.64 10.46
C THR A 117 -16.05 23.64 8.95
N LEU A 118 -15.44 24.57 8.22
CA LEU A 118 -15.50 24.61 6.75
C LEU A 118 -14.94 23.32 6.14
N ILE A 119 -13.75 22.87 6.56
CA ILE A 119 -13.15 21.61 6.09
C ILE A 119 -14.09 20.43 6.35
N PHE A 120 -14.64 20.33 7.56
CA PHE A 120 -15.58 19.27 7.91
C PHE A 120 -16.82 19.29 6.99
N THR A 121 -17.40 20.46 6.74
CA THR A 121 -18.54 20.58 5.81
C THR A 121 -18.18 20.18 4.39
N LEU A 122 -16.97 20.52 3.91
CA LEU A 122 -16.48 20.13 2.59
C LEU A 122 -16.27 18.60 2.49
N HIS A 123 -15.73 17.96 3.53
CA HIS A 123 -15.61 16.50 3.60
C HIS A 123 -16.98 15.81 3.56
N VAL A 124 -17.96 16.32 4.32
CA VAL A 124 -19.32 15.79 4.31
C VAL A 124 -19.98 15.98 2.94
N ALA A 125 -19.85 17.16 2.34
CA ALA A 125 -20.38 17.44 1.01
C ALA A 125 -19.78 16.52 -0.06
N LEU A 126 -18.44 16.38 -0.08
CA LEU A 126 -17.77 15.44 -0.98
C LEU A 126 -18.23 14.00 -0.73
N ARG A 127 -18.35 13.57 0.52
CA ARG A 127 -18.82 12.22 0.85
C ARG A 127 -20.23 11.94 0.32
N LEU A 128 -21.14 12.89 0.48
CA LEU A 128 -22.50 12.79 -0.05
C LEU A 128 -22.50 12.73 -1.58
N LEU A 129 -21.72 13.58 -2.24
CA LEU A 129 -21.55 13.53 -3.69
C LEU A 129 -21.00 12.17 -4.14
N LEU A 130 -19.94 11.67 -3.51
CA LEU A 130 -19.29 10.40 -3.87
C LEU A 130 -20.13 9.15 -3.55
N SER A 131 -21.23 9.31 -2.79
CA SER A 131 -22.21 8.26 -2.49
C SER A 131 -23.24 8.07 -3.61
N TYR A 132 -23.24 8.91 -4.64
CA TYR A 132 -24.10 8.73 -5.81
C TYR A 132 -23.56 7.60 -6.72
N HIS A 133 -24.43 6.63 -7.02
CA HIS A 133 -24.10 5.44 -7.83
C HIS A 133 -24.93 5.34 -9.13
N GLY A 134 -25.84 6.30 -9.39
CA GLY A 134 -26.74 6.22 -10.56
C GLY A 134 -26.00 6.18 -11.89
N TRP A 135 -24.83 6.81 -11.96
CA TRP A 135 -23.94 6.81 -13.12
C TRP A 135 -23.41 5.41 -13.51
N LEU A 136 -23.36 4.44 -12.59
CA LEU A 136 -22.81 3.09 -12.86
C LEU A 136 -23.70 2.29 -13.82
N LEU A 137 -25.01 2.56 -13.80
CA LEU A 137 -26.01 1.86 -14.60
C LEU A 137 -26.29 2.57 -15.93
N GLU A 138 -25.66 3.72 -16.18
CA GLU A 138 -25.85 4.48 -17.42
C GLU A 138 -25.06 3.85 -18.58
N PRO A 139 -25.62 3.82 -19.81
CA PRO A 139 -24.92 3.30 -20.97
C PRO A 139 -23.72 4.18 -21.36
N HIS A 140 -22.65 3.56 -21.81
CA HIS A 140 -21.44 4.27 -22.24
C HIS A 140 -21.74 5.27 -23.37
N GLY A 141 -21.26 6.51 -23.23
CA GLY A 141 -21.43 7.58 -24.22
C GLY A 141 -22.67 8.46 -24.04
N ALA A 142 -23.61 8.09 -23.16
CA ALA A 142 -24.75 8.93 -22.81
C ALA A 142 -24.80 9.20 -21.31
N MET A 143 -24.65 10.47 -20.91
CA MET A 143 -24.81 10.89 -19.51
C MET A 143 -26.14 11.61 -19.31
N SER A 144 -26.90 11.17 -18.31
CA SER A 144 -28.12 11.85 -17.89
C SER A 144 -27.83 13.26 -17.34
N SER A 145 -28.81 14.16 -17.39
CA SER A 145 -28.66 15.52 -16.81
C SER A 145 -28.31 15.48 -15.31
N PRO A 146 -28.90 14.58 -14.48
CA PRO A 146 -28.47 14.39 -13.09
C PRO A 146 -26.99 14.02 -12.95
N THR A 147 -26.50 13.07 -13.76
CA THR A 147 -25.09 12.65 -13.73
C THR A 147 -24.15 13.75 -14.18
N LYS A 148 -24.54 14.57 -15.17
CA LYS A 148 -23.79 15.76 -15.58
C LYS A 148 -23.69 16.81 -14.46
N THR A 149 -24.81 17.11 -13.80
CA THR A 149 -24.84 18.05 -12.67
C THR A 149 -24.01 17.53 -11.50
N TRP A 150 -24.16 16.27 -11.15
CA TRP A 150 -23.36 15.61 -10.13
C TRP A 150 -21.86 15.70 -10.45
N LEU A 151 -21.45 15.40 -11.68
CA LEU A 151 -20.06 15.51 -12.10
C LEU A 151 -19.53 16.94 -11.96
N ALA A 152 -20.31 17.94 -12.38
CA ALA A 152 -19.93 19.34 -12.23
C ALA A 152 -19.70 19.69 -10.75
N LEU A 153 -20.58 19.23 -9.85
CA LEU A 153 -20.43 19.41 -8.41
C LEU A 153 -19.18 18.69 -7.88
N VAL A 154 -18.96 17.43 -8.23
CA VAL A 154 -17.74 16.72 -7.83
C VAL A 154 -16.49 17.49 -8.25
N ARG A 155 -16.43 18.01 -9.47
CA ARG A 155 -15.29 18.82 -9.95
C ARG A 155 -15.09 20.11 -9.16
N ILE A 156 -16.17 20.80 -8.78
CA ILE A 156 -16.11 22.03 -7.99
C ILE A 156 -15.58 21.75 -6.58
N PHE A 157 -16.06 20.68 -5.94
CA PHE A 157 -15.73 20.37 -4.55
C PHE A 157 -14.41 19.59 -4.39
N SER A 158 -13.91 18.95 -5.45
CA SER A 158 -12.71 18.10 -5.41
C SER A 158 -11.39 18.86 -5.35
N GLY A 159 -11.39 20.19 -5.26
CA GLY A 159 -10.16 20.98 -5.13
C GLY A 159 -9.21 20.89 -6.34
N ARG A 160 -8.01 21.44 -6.21
CA ARG A 160 -6.96 21.42 -7.25
C ARG A 160 -5.72 20.69 -6.72
N HIS A 161 -5.05 19.93 -7.58
CA HIS A 161 -3.81 19.19 -7.29
C HIS A 161 -3.90 18.25 -6.06
N PRO A 162 -4.78 17.23 -6.09
CA PRO A 162 -4.85 16.26 -5.02
C PRO A 162 -3.56 15.42 -4.93
N MET A 163 -3.14 15.14 -3.69
CA MET A 163 -2.12 14.13 -3.37
C MET A 163 -2.79 12.75 -3.28
N LEU A 164 -1.98 11.68 -3.31
CA LEU A 164 -2.47 10.30 -3.33
C LEU A 164 -3.58 9.98 -2.30
N LEU A 165 -3.44 10.50 -1.07
CA LEU A 165 -4.36 10.23 0.05
C LEU A 165 -5.38 11.36 0.29
N SER A 166 -5.42 12.40 -0.55
CA SER A 166 -6.27 13.59 -0.36
C SER A 166 -7.76 13.27 -0.19
N TYR A 167 -8.28 12.26 -0.88
CA TYR A 167 -9.71 11.92 -0.82
C TYR A 167 -10.09 10.95 0.31
N GLN A 168 -9.13 10.35 1.01
CA GLN A 168 -9.40 9.23 1.93
C GLN A 168 -10.42 9.57 3.02
N ARG A 169 -10.37 10.79 3.56
CA ARG A 169 -11.33 11.27 4.57
C ARG A 169 -12.72 11.56 3.99
N SER A 170 -12.79 11.83 2.69
CA SER A 170 -14.02 12.20 1.96
C SER A 170 -14.70 10.99 1.30
N LEU A 171 -14.04 9.83 1.22
CA LEU A 171 -14.65 8.64 0.63
C LEU A 171 -15.90 8.20 1.44
N PRO A 172 -16.94 7.70 0.75
CA PRO A 172 -18.10 7.11 1.41
C PRO A 172 -17.72 5.79 2.07
N ARG A 173 -18.40 5.48 3.17
CA ARG A 173 -18.29 4.17 3.81
C ARG A 173 -18.90 3.11 2.90
N GLN A 174 -18.37 1.89 2.98
CA GLN A 174 -18.97 0.75 2.29
C GLN A 174 -20.39 0.53 2.82
N PRO A 175 -21.43 0.54 1.96
CA PRO A 175 -22.81 0.35 2.40
C PRO A 175 -23.05 -1.09 2.84
N VAL A 176 -23.89 -1.27 3.86
CA VAL A 176 -24.38 -2.58 4.30
C VAL A 176 -25.69 -2.86 3.55
N PRO A 177 -25.74 -3.83 2.61
CA PRO A 177 -26.96 -4.14 1.87
C PRO A 177 -28.05 -4.71 2.80
N SER A 178 -29.31 -4.64 2.40
CA SER A 178 -30.39 -5.26 3.18
C SER A 178 -30.22 -6.78 3.18
N VAL A 179 -30.47 -7.42 4.33
CA VAL A 179 -30.36 -8.88 4.43
C VAL A 179 -31.41 -9.58 3.56
N GLN A 180 -32.58 -8.97 3.36
CA GLN A 180 -33.64 -9.46 2.48
C GLN A 180 -33.19 -9.47 1.02
N ASP A 181 -32.63 -8.36 0.52
CA ASP A 181 -32.10 -8.29 -0.85
C ASP A 181 -30.91 -9.23 -1.04
N THR A 182 -30.07 -9.38 0.00
CA THR A 182 -28.91 -10.29 -0.02
C THR A 182 -29.38 -11.73 -0.15
N VAL A 183 -30.37 -12.16 0.63
CA VAL A 183 -30.94 -13.51 0.57
C VAL A 183 -31.66 -13.75 -0.76
N ARG A 184 -32.41 -12.76 -1.27
CA ARG A 184 -33.05 -12.85 -2.59
C ARG A 184 -32.02 -13.08 -3.70
N LYS A 185 -30.97 -12.24 -3.75
CA LYS A 185 -29.89 -12.38 -4.74
C LYS A 185 -29.09 -13.67 -4.57
N TYR A 186 -28.91 -14.14 -3.34
CA TYR A 186 -28.31 -15.45 -3.07
C TYR A 186 -29.15 -16.56 -3.72
N LEU A 187 -30.47 -16.61 -3.47
CA LEU A 187 -31.36 -17.59 -4.07
C LEU A 187 -31.37 -17.49 -5.60
N GLU A 188 -31.44 -16.28 -6.17
CA GLU A 188 -31.31 -16.06 -7.61
C GLU A 188 -29.99 -16.64 -8.17
N SER A 189 -28.88 -16.49 -7.44
CA SER A 189 -27.55 -16.96 -7.88
C SER A 189 -27.37 -18.47 -7.82
N VAL A 190 -27.98 -19.15 -6.84
CA VAL A 190 -27.85 -20.62 -6.69
C VAL A 190 -28.90 -21.37 -7.51
N ARG A 191 -30.00 -20.71 -7.89
CA ARG A 191 -31.07 -21.32 -8.67
C ARG A 191 -30.61 -22.05 -9.95
N PRO A 192 -29.73 -21.47 -10.81
CA PRO A 192 -29.29 -22.18 -12.01
C PRO A 192 -28.31 -23.34 -11.73
N VAL A 193 -27.82 -23.49 -10.50
CA VAL A 193 -26.83 -24.50 -10.09
C VAL A 193 -27.47 -25.69 -9.38
N LEU A 194 -28.59 -25.45 -8.69
CA LEU A 194 -29.26 -26.45 -7.85
C LEU A 194 -30.38 -27.18 -8.60
N SER A 195 -30.64 -28.42 -8.17
CA SER A 195 -31.85 -29.15 -8.53
C SER A 195 -33.09 -28.47 -7.91
N ASP A 196 -34.29 -28.83 -8.38
CA ASP A 196 -35.54 -28.30 -7.82
C ASP A 196 -35.68 -28.62 -6.33
N GLU A 197 -35.39 -29.87 -5.94
CA GLU A 197 -35.47 -30.32 -4.54
C GLU A 197 -34.45 -29.59 -3.64
N ASP A 198 -33.20 -29.48 -4.08
CA ASP A 198 -32.16 -28.78 -3.31
C ASP A 198 -32.45 -27.28 -3.21
N PHE A 199 -33.02 -26.68 -4.26
CA PHE A 199 -33.40 -25.28 -4.25
C PHE A 199 -34.53 -25.03 -3.27
N ASP A 200 -35.57 -25.85 -3.28
CA ASP A 200 -36.71 -25.74 -2.36
C ASP A 200 -36.24 -25.87 -0.91
N TRP A 201 -35.37 -26.85 -0.63
CA TRP A 201 -34.71 -27.00 0.67
C TRP A 201 -33.90 -25.75 1.06
N THR A 202 -33.06 -25.24 0.16
CA THR A 202 -32.25 -24.04 0.38
C THR A 202 -33.11 -22.81 0.62
N ALA A 203 -34.23 -22.68 -0.09
CA ALA A 203 -35.19 -21.60 0.08
C ALA A 203 -35.84 -21.63 1.47
N VAL A 204 -36.19 -22.82 1.98
CA VAL A 204 -36.70 -22.99 3.35
C VAL A 204 -35.66 -22.52 4.38
N LEU A 205 -34.41 -22.96 4.26
CA LEU A 205 -33.32 -22.54 5.16
C LEU A 205 -33.07 -21.02 5.11
N ALA A 206 -33.12 -20.44 3.91
CA ALA A 206 -32.96 -19.00 3.72
C ALA A 206 -34.08 -18.20 4.40
N GLN A 207 -35.33 -18.67 4.33
CA GLN A 207 -36.45 -18.06 5.04
C GLN A 207 -36.35 -18.23 6.56
N GLU A 208 -35.91 -19.40 7.02
CA GLU A 208 -35.67 -19.63 8.44
C GLU A 208 -34.57 -18.70 8.98
N PHE A 209 -33.47 -18.53 8.24
CA PHE A 209 -32.41 -17.58 8.58
C PHE A 209 -32.95 -16.13 8.69
N LEU A 210 -33.75 -15.70 7.71
CA LEU A 210 -34.38 -14.38 7.72
C LEU A 210 -35.27 -14.16 8.95
N ARG A 211 -36.00 -15.21 9.37
CA ARG A 211 -36.92 -15.14 10.51
C ARG A 211 -36.19 -15.18 11.86
N LEU A 212 -35.17 -16.02 11.99
CA LEU A 212 -34.59 -16.36 13.30
C LEU A 212 -33.34 -15.55 13.65
N GLN A 213 -32.43 -15.32 12.70
CA GLN A 213 -31.06 -14.84 13.00
C GLN A 213 -30.70 -13.53 12.29
N ALA A 214 -31.24 -13.31 11.10
CA ALA A 214 -30.83 -12.23 10.20
C ALA A 214 -30.90 -10.83 10.83
N SER A 215 -31.94 -10.54 11.61
CA SER A 215 -32.13 -9.21 12.23
C SER A 215 -31.01 -8.86 13.21
N LEU A 216 -30.63 -9.82 14.06
CA LEU A 216 -29.57 -9.65 15.05
C LEU A 216 -28.20 -9.50 14.38
N LEU A 217 -27.88 -10.37 13.42
CA LEU A 217 -26.61 -10.31 12.69
C LEU A 217 -26.48 -9.02 11.87
N GLN A 218 -27.57 -8.60 11.20
CA GLN A 218 -27.61 -7.35 10.46
C GLN A 218 -27.42 -6.13 11.37
N TRP A 219 -27.95 -6.18 12.60
CA TRP A 219 -27.72 -5.13 13.59
C TRP A 219 -26.25 -5.02 14.00
N TYR A 220 -25.58 -6.14 14.31
CA TYR A 220 -24.14 -6.15 14.59
C TYR A 220 -23.32 -5.63 13.41
N LEU A 221 -23.68 -6.02 12.18
CA LEU A 221 -22.98 -5.57 10.97
C LEU A 221 -23.13 -4.06 10.75
N ARG A 222 -24.34 -3.51 10.98
CA ARG A 222 -24.57 -2.06 10.94
C ARG A 222 -23.77 -1.33 11.99
N LEU A 223 -23.71 -1.82 13.23
CA LEU A 223 -22.85 -1.25 14.26
C LEU A 223 -21.40 -1.24 13.82
N LYS A 224 -20.86 -2.37 13.33
CA LYS A 224 -19.48 -2.43 12.82
C LYS A 224 -19.24 -1.40 11.72
N SER A 225 -20.19 -1.21 10.81
CA SER A 225 -20.09 -0.20 9.73
C SER A 225 -20.04 1.25 10.22
N TRP A 226 -20.46 1.53 11.46
CA TRP A 226 -20.36 2.87 12.03
C TRP A 226 -18.99 3.21 12.60
N TRP A 227 -18.29 2.18 13.10
CA TRP A 227 -16.99 2.31 13.76
C TRP A 227 -15.81 2.00 12.84
N ALA A 228 -15.99 1.10 11.87
CA ALA A 228 -14.96 0.74 10.89
C ALA A 228 -14.93 1.74 9.72
N SER A 229 -13.74 1.99 9.17
CA SER A 229 -13.59 2.72 7.89
C SER A 229 -14.25 1.96 6.74
N ASN A 230 -14.09 0.64 6.73
CA ASN A 230 -14.79 -0.32 5.90
C ASN A 230 -15.09 -1.57 6.75
N TYR A 231 -16.35 -2.00 6.79
CA TYR A 231 -16.75 -3.11 7.66
C TYR A 231 -16.27 -4.49 7.19
N VAL A 232 -15.78 -4.61 5.95
CA VAL A 232 -15.37 -5.88 5.34
C VAL A 232 -13.85 -6.06 5.34
N SER A 233 -13.07 -4.99 5.21
CA SER A 233 -11.64 -5.09 4.86
C SER A 233 -10.79 -5.92 5.82
N ASP A 234 -10.99 -5.77 7.13
CA ASP A 234 -10.29 -6.54 8.17
C ASP A 234 -10.64 -8.03 8.13
N TRP A 235 -11.93 -8.35 7.97
CA TRP A 235 -12.40 -9.72 7.83
C TRP A 235 -11.98 -10.34 6.50
N TRP A 236 -11.96 -9.57 5.42
CA TRP A 236 -11.50 -10.02 4.11
C TRP A 236 -10.02 -10.39 4.15
N GLU A 237 -9.17 -9.48 4.64
CA GLU A 237 -7.74 -9.73 4.81
C GLU A 237 -7.50 -10.96 5.72
N GLU A 238 -8.21 -11.04 6.85
CA GLU A 238 -8.04 -12.12 7.81
C GLU A 238 -8.55 -13.48 7.33
N PHE A 239 -9.83 -13.58 6.98
CA PHE A 239 -10.50 -14.86 6.76
C PHE A 239 -10.32 -15.41 5.35
N VAL A 240 -10.23 -14.55 4.33
CA VAL A 240 -10.02 -14.99 2.95
C VAL A 240 -8.56 -15.35 2.72
N TYR A 241 -7.63 -14.53 3.24
CA TYR A 241 -6.20 -14.72 2.95
C TYR A 241 -5.42 -15.23 4.15
N LEU A 242 -5.33 -14.47 5.24
CA LEU A 242 -4.34 -14.70 6.29
C LEU A 242 -4.60 -15.94 7.14
N ARG A 243 -5.83 -16.47 7.19
CA ARG A 243 -6.17 -17.72 7.87
C ARG A 243 -6.14 -18.94 6.96
N SER A 244 -6.19 -18.77 5.63
CA SER A 244 -6.02 -19.90 4.70
C SER A 244 -4.68 -20.58 4.94
N ARG A 245 -4.68 -21.91 5.11
CA ARG A 245 -3.46 -22.70 5.37
C ARG A 245 -2.89 -23.34 4.10
N ASN A 246 -3.55 -23.14 2.96
CA ASN A 246 -3.10 -23.64 1.66
C ASN A 246 -1.82 -22.91 1.19
N PRO A 247 -0.99 -23.57 0.37
CA PRO A 247 0.12 -22.93 -0.35
C PRO A 247 -0.28 -21.65 -1.08
N LEU A 248 0.54 -20.60 -1.02
CA LEU A 248 0.23 -19.32 -1.69
C LEU A 248 0.38 -19.39 -3.21
N MET A 249 1.43 -20.07 -3.68
CA MET A 249 1.88 -20.10 -5.08
C MET A 249 0.75 -20.23 -6.11
N VAL A 250 -0.15 -21.19 -5.94
CA VAL A 250 -1.25 -21.47 -6.88
C VAL A 250 -2.63 -21.10 -6.36
N ASN A 251 -2.83 -21.06 -5.03
CA ASN A 251 -4.16 -20.87 -4.46
C ASN A 251 -4.48 -19.39 -4.15
N SER A 252 -3.49 -18.50 -4.21
CA SER A 252 -3.67 -17.10 -3.83
C SER A 252 -2.91 -16.13 -4.72
N ASN A 253 -1.63 -16.39 -4.99
CA ASN A 253 -0.79 -15.46 -5.75
C ASN A 253 -1.25 -15.37 -7.20
N TYR A 254 -1.02 -14.20 -7.80
CA TYR A 254 -1.29 -13.94 -9.21
C TYR A 254 -0.04 -13.40 -9.89
N TYR A 255 -0.06 -13.36 -11.22
CA TYR A 255 1.06 -12.88 -12.01
C TYR A 255 0.69 -11.72 -12.92
N MET A 256 1.71 -11.01 -13.41
CA MET A 256 1.58 -9.95 -14.41
C MET A 256 2.66 -10.11 -15.47
N MET A 257 2.29 -10.00 -16.74
CA MET A 257 3.22 -10.12 -17.87
C MET A 257 3.83 -8.76 -18.26
N ASP A 258 5.05 -8.77 -18.79
CA ASP A 258 5.65 -7.63 -19.47
C ASP A 258 4.94 -7.36 -20.81
N PHE A 259 5.38 -6.34 -21.54
CA PHE A 259 4.97 -6.13 -22.93
C PHE A 259 5.13 -7.41 -23.75
N LEU A 260 4.06 -7.87 -24.38
CA LEU A 260 4.09 -9.11 -25.16
C LEU A 260 4.97 -8.96 -26.41
N TYR A 261 4.76 -7.90 -27.17
CA TYR A 261 5.33 -7.74 -28.51
C TYR A 261 6.66 -7.00 -28.57
N VAL A 262 7.04 -6.32 -27.49
CA VAL A 262 8.25 -5.48 -27.45
C VAL A 262 9.11 -5.92 -26.28
N THR A 263 10.41 -6.07 -26.53
CA THR A 263 11.41 -6.26 -25.48
C THR A 263 12.44 -5.13 -25.62
N PRO A 264 12.46 -4.12 -24.72
CA PRO A 264 13.29 -2.94 -24.90
C PRO A 264 14.79 -3.22 -25.00
N THR A 265 15.29 -4.28 -24.36
CA THR A 265 16.66 -4.77 -24.53
C THR A 265 16.70 -6.27 -24.23
N PRO A 266 17.47 -7.08 -24.98
CA PRO A 266 17.66 -8.49 -24.68
C PRO A 266 18.64 -8.73 -23.53
N LEU A 267 19.36 -7.69 -23.08
CA LEU A 267 20.36 -7.80 -22.03
C LEU A 267 19.69 -7.85 -20.65
N GLN A 268 19.71 -9.04 -20.02
CA GLN A 268 19.07 -9.29 -18.71
C GLN A 268 19.51 -8.30 -17.62
N ALA A 269 20.82 -8.09 -17.43
CA ALA A 269 21.34 -7.17 -16.42
C ALA A 269 20.90 -5.72 -16.65
N ALA A 270 20.94 -5.26 -17.91
CA ALA A 270 20.50 -3.91 -18.28
C ALA A 270 19.00 -3.73 -18.04
N ARG A 271 18.19 -4.74 -18.39
CA ARG A 271 16.74 -4.74 -18.13
C ARG A 271 16.46 -4.70 -16.62
N ALA A 272 17.12 -5.56 -15.84
CA ALA A 272 16.99 -5.61 -14.39
C ALA A 272 17.36 -4.27 -13.74
N GLY A 273 18.50 -3.68 -14.14
CA GLY A 273 18.96 -2.38 -13.65
C GLY A 273 17.95 -1.26 -13.88
N ASN A 274 17.37 -1.18 -15.07
CA ASN A 274 16.36 -0.18 -15.42
C ASN A 274 15.02 -0.43 -14.70
N ALA A 275 14.52 -1.66 -14.67
CA ALA A 275 13.25 -2.00 -14.03
C ALA A 275 13.30 -1.73 -12.51
N VAL A 276 14.36 -2.17 -11.84
CA VAL A 276 14.57 -1.93 -10.40
C VAL A 276 14.69 -0.44 -10.10
N HIS A 277 15.42 0.32 -10.93
CA HIS A 277 15.51 1.77 -10.77
C HIS A 277 14.13 2.44 -10.92
N ALA A 278 13.35 2.07 -11.94
CA ALA A 278 12.02 2.62 -12.19
C ALA A 278 11.04 2.32 -11.04
N LEU A 279 11.01 1.08 -10.54
CA LEU A 279 10.20 0.69 -9.39
C LEU A 279 10.57 1.49 -8.13
N LEU A 280 11.85 1.79 -7.92
CA LEU A 280 12.28 2.59 -6.78
C LEU A 280 11.98 4.08 -6.95
N LEU A 281 11.97 4.61 -8.18
CA LEU A 281 11.45 5.95 -8.46
C LEU A 281 9.94 6.03 -8.18
N TYR A 282 9.18 5.01 -8.58
CA TYR A 282 7.76 4.89 -8.25
C TYR A 282 7.56 4.87 -6.73
N ARG A 283 8.31 4.03 -6.00
CA ARG A 283 8.31 3.98 -4.54
C ARG A 283 8.62 5.34 -3.91
N HIS A 284 9.58 6.10 -4.46
CA HIS A 284 9.91 7.43 -3.97
C HIS A 284 8.73 8.41 -4.11
N ARG A 285 8.06 8.41 -5.27
CA ARG A 285 6.85 9.23 -5.50
C ARG A 285 5.70 8.81 -4.60
N LEU A 286 5.51 7.50 -4.42
CA LEU A 286 4.52 6.92 -3.50
C LEU A 286 4.71 7.43 -2.07
N ASN A 287 5.93 7.33 -1.53
CA ASN A 287 6.24 7.76 -0.16
C ASN A 287 6.01 9.27 0.05
N ARG A 288 6.14 10.07 -1.02
CA ARG A 288 5.88 11.51 -1.02
C ARG A 288 4.43 11.85 -1.36
N GLN A 289 3.59 10.85 -1.62
CA GLN A 289 2.21 10.98 -2.07
C GLN A 289 2.07 11.83 -3.35
N GLU A 290 3.10 11.81 -4.20
CA GLU A 290 3.15 12.54 -5.48
C GLU A 290 2.45 11.79 -6.62
N ILE A 291 2.04 10.55 -6.39
CA ILE A 291 1.20 9.78 -7.30
C ILE A 291 -0.22 10.37 -7.25
N PRO A 292 -0.82 10.74 -8.39
CA PRO A 292 -2.18 11.25 -8.39
C PRO A 292 -3.17 10.16 -7.96
N PRO A 293 -4.25 10.50 -7.24
CA PRO A 293 -5.31 9.53 -6.94
C PRO A 293 -5.91 8.92 -8.21
N THR A 294 -6.15 7.61 -8.18
CA THR A 294 -6.86 6.94 -9.27
C THR A 294 -8.30 7.43 -9.32
N LEU A 295 -8.71 7.95 -10.47
CA LEU A 295 -10.07 8.44 -10.72
C LEU A 295 -10.77 7.50 -11.71
N LEU A 296 -11.85 6.88 -11.28
CA LEU A 296 -12.71 6.11 -12.16
C LEU A 296 -13.41 7.07 -13.15
N MET A 297 -13.22 6.81 -14.45
CA MET A 297 -13.66 7.67 -15.55
C MET A 297 -13.17 9.13 -15.46
N GLY A 298 -12.09 9.39 -14.72
CA GLY A 298 -11.61 10.77 -14.46
C GLY A 298 -12.52 11.58 -13.54
N MET A 299 -13.47 10.92 -12.85
CA MET A 299 -14.55 11.58 -12.12
C MET A 299 -14.57 11.20 -10.64
N ARG A 300 -14.53 9.90 -10.32
CA ARG A 300 -14.72 9.41 -8.95
C ARG A 300 -13.40 8.88 -8.38
N PRO A 301 -12.85 9.48 -7.30
CA PRO A 301 -11.66 8.96 -6.64
C PRO A 301 -11.91 7.57 -6.03
N LEU A 302 -10.91 6.71 -6.15
CA LEU A 302 -10.86 5.41 -5.52
C LEU A 302 -10.05 5.46 -4.22
N CYS A 303 -10.18 4.41 -3.40
CA CYS A 303 -9.37 4.25 -2.20
C CYS A 303 -7.92 3.97 -2.57
N SER A 304 -7.00 4.73 -1.97
CA SER A 304 -5.55 4.59 -2.19
C SER A 304 -4.84 3.84 -1.05
N ALA A 305 -5.56 3.22 -0.11
CA ALA A 305 -4.97 2.72 1.14
C ALA A 305 -4.01 1.55 0.92
N GLN A 306 -4.30 0.72 -0.09
CA GLN A 306 -3.49 -0.46 -0.42
C GLN A 306 -2.12 -0.08 -1.03
N TYR A 307 -1.96 1.12 -1.58
CA TYR A 307 -0.70 1.55 -2.19
C TYR A 307 0.48 1.55 -1.20
N GLU A 308 0.21 1.82 0.08
CA GLU A 308 1.25 1.85 1.12
C GLU A 308 1.99 0.51 1.24
N LYS A 309 1.30 -0.61 0.98
CA LYS A 309 1.80 -1.97 1.18
C LYS A 309 2.55 -2.54 -0.04
N ILE A 310 2.69 -1.81 -1.15
CA ILE A 310 3.36 -2.30 -2.37
C ILE A 310 4.81 -2.72 -2.10
N PHE A 311 5.58 -1.87 -1.41
CA PHE A 311 7.00 -2.08 -1.14
C PHE A 311 7.26 -2.36 0.33
N ASN A 312 8.42 -2.94 0.62
CA ASN A 312 8.88 -3.24 1.98
C ASN A 312 7.92 -4.16 2.75
N THR A 313 7.13 -4.94 2.03
CA THR A 313 6.07 -5.75 2.58
C THR A 313 6.37 -7.21 2.34
N THR A 314 6.11 -8.02 3.35
CA THR A 314 6.17 -9.47 3.26
C THR A 314 5.09 -10.05 4.15
N ARG A 315 4.46 -11.14 3.70
CA ARG A 315 3.57 -11.95 4.51
C ARG A 315 4.40 -12.91 5.34
N ILE A 316 4.20 -12.91 6.65
CA ILE A 316 4.90 -13.80 7.56
C ILE A 316 3.98 -14.97 7.91
N PRO A 317 4.41 -16.23 7.71
CA PRO A 317 3.62 -17.39 8.09
C PRO A 317 3.47 -17.47 9.61
N GLY A 318 2.25 -17.75 10.08
CA GLY A 318 1.99 -18.15 11.46
C GLY A 318 1.30 -19.51 11.50
N VAL A 319 1.24 -20.16 12.67
CA VAL A 319 0.67 -21.52 12.76
C VAL A 319 -0.82 -21.51 12.39
N GLN A 320 -1.59 -20.59 12.98
CA GLN A 320 -3.04 -20.48 12.75
C GLN A 320 -3.41 -19.33 11.82
N LYS A 321 -2.64 -18.24 11.84
CA LYS A 321 -2.89 -17.02 11.10
C LYS A 321 -1.57 -16.38 10.72
N ASP A 322 -1.45 -15.99 9.46
CA ASP A 322 -0.32 -15.20 8.95
C ASP A 322 -0.53 -13.72 9.26
N TYR A 323 0.52 -12.92 9.11
CA TYR A 323 0.40 -11.47 9.24
C TYR A 323 1.21 -10.74 8.18
N ILE A 324 0.74 -9.58 7.77
CA ILE A 324 1.49 -8.70 6.89
C ILE A 324 2.48 -7.88 7.71
N ARG A 325 3.77 -8.01 7.38
CA ARG A 325 4.85 -7.20 7.91
C ARG A 325 5.22 -6.15 6.87
N HIS A 326 4.91 -4.89 7.18
CA HIS A 326 5.27 -3.73 6.35
C HIS A 326 6.32 -2.89 7.07
N LEU A 327 7.45 -2.62 6.42
CA LEU A 327 8.52 -1.77 6.95
C LEU A 327 8.48 -0.39 6.30
N HIS A 328 8.77 0.65 7.09
CA HIS A 328 8.76 2.02 6.57
C HIS A 328 9.87 2.31 5.56
N ASP A 329 11.04 1.67 5.71
CA ASP A 329 12.15 1.86 4.79
C ASP A 329 12.99 0.60 4.62
N SER A 330 13.31 0.30 3.36
CA SER A 330 14.32 -0.68 2.97
C SER A 330 15.28 -0.05 1.96
N GLN A 331 16.57 -0.33 2.06
CA GLN A 331 17.61 0.22 1.18
C GLN A 331 18.26 -0.83 0.28
N HIS A 332 17.67 -2.02 0.21
CA HIS A 332 18.15 -3.12 -0.63
C HIS A 332 16.99 -3.88 -1.26
N VAL A 333 17.30 -4.62 -2.32
CA VAL A 333 16.46 -5.69 -2.86
C VAL A 333 17.13 -7.03 -2.57
N ALA A 334 16.32 -8.08 -2.42
CA ALA A 334 16.81 -9.45 -2.36
C ALA A 334 16.75 -10.04 -3.76
N VAL A 335 17.83 -10.68 -4.19
CA VAL A 335 17.97 -11.23 -5.55
C VAL A 335 18.21 -12.73 -5.46
N PHE A 336 17.56 -13.49 -6.32
CA PHE A 336 17.80 -14.92 -6.50
C PHE A 336 18.34 -15.19 -7.90
N HIS A 337 19.45 -15.91 -7.99
CA HIS A 337 20.01 -16.39 -9.25
C HIS A 337 20.72 -17.72 -9.04
N ARG A 338 20.42 -18.73 -9.88
CA ARG A 338 21.06 -20.06 -9.87
C ARG A 338 21.19 -20.67 -8.46
N GLY A 339 20.10 -20.63 -7.69
CA GLY A 339 20.05 -21.24 -6.37
C GLY A 339 20.65 -20.43 -5.23
N ARG A 340 21.04 -19.17 -5.48
CA ARG A 340 21.74 -18.33 -4.51
C ARG A 340 20.99 -17.04 -4.20
N PHE A 341 21.09 -16.59 -2.96
CA PHE A 341 20.50 -15.32 -2.50
C PHE A 341 21.56 -14.22 -2.40
N PHE A 342 21.24 -13.05 -2.92
CA PHE A 342 22.09 -11.87 -2.88
C PHE A 342 21.33 -10.68 -2.29
N ARG A 343 22.04 -9.89 -1.50
CA ARG A 343 21.55 -8.60 -1.00
C ARG A 343 22.14 -7.49 -1.87
N VAL A 344 21.31 -6.84 -2.68
CA VAL A 344 21.74 -5.75 -3.57
C VAL A 344 21.33 -4.41 -2.99
N GLY A 345 22.34 -3.60 -2.63
CA GLY A 345 22.13 -2.23 -2.18
C GLY A 345 21.57 -1.37 -3.32
N THR A 346 20.58 -0.55 -3.03
CA THR A 346 19.88 0.26 -4.04
C THR A 346 20.15 1.76 -3.93
N HIS A 347 20.78 2.18 -2.84
CA HIS A 347 21.07 3.57 -2.54
C HIS A 347 22.59 3.78 -2.39
N SER A 348 23.07 4.91 -2.89
CA SER A 348 24.33 5.51 -2.44
C SER A 348 24.06 6.37 -1.20
N ARG A 349 25.07 7.08 -0.69
CA ARG A 349 24.98 7.92 0.52
C ARG A 349 23.76 8.85 0.52
N ASN A 350 23.45 9.48 -0.62
CA ASN A 350 22.40 10.51 -0.73
C ASN A 350 21.34 10.29 -1.82
N SER A 351 21.44 9.24 -2.64
CA SER A 351 20.57 9.08 -3.79
C SER A 351 20.36 7.62 -4.15
N LEU A 352 19.30 7.36 -4.91
CA LEU A 352 19.12 6.10 -5.61
C LEU A 352 20.34 5.85 -6.52
N LEU A 353 20.77 4.59 -6.62
CA LEU A 353 21.79 4.20 -7.59
C LEU A 353 21.24 4.36 -9.01
N SER A 354 22.11 4.76 -9.95
CA SER A 354 21.73 4.88 -11.36
C SER A 354 21.44 3.50 -11.98
N PRO A 355 20.66 3.44 -13.08
CA PRO A 355 20.40 2.18 -13.78
C PRO A 355 21.69 1.44 -14.14
N ARG A 356 22.72 2.16 -14.59
CA ARG A 356 24.04 1.59 -14.92
C ARG A 356 24.75 0.98 -13.72
N ALA A 357 24.67 1.61 -12.54
CA ALA A 357 25.28 1.07 -11.33
C ALA A 357 24.54 -0.19 -10.83
N LEU A 358 23.22 -0.25 -10.99
CA LEU A 358 22.43 -1.44 -10.71
C LEU A 358 22.71 -2.55 -11.73
N GLU A 359 22.76 -2.22 -13.02
CA GLU A 359 23.15 -3.15 -14.10
C GLU A 359 24.51 -3.79 -13.82
N GLN A 360 25.52 -3.02 -13.43
CA GLN A 360 26.83 -3.57 -13.05
C GLN A 360 26.76 -4.54 -11.87
N GLN A 361 25.88 -4.29 -10.88
CA GLN A 361 25.68 -5.21 -9.76
C GLN A 361 24.97 -6.49 -10.21
N PHE A 362 23.95 -6.39 -11.05
CA PHE A 362 23.26 -7.56 -11.61
C PHE A 362 24.19 -8.37 -12.52
N GLN A 363 24.99 -7.72 -13.35
CA GLN A 363 25.96 -8.39 -14.21
C GLN A 363 26.98 -9.17 -13.39
N ARG A 364 27.49 -8.62 -12.27
CA ARG A 364 28.36 -9.37 -11.34
C ARG A 364 27.68 -10.61 -10.75
N ILE A 365 26.37 -10.57 -10.49
CA ILE A 365 25.61 -11.72 -10.00
C ILE A 365 25.47 -12.78 -11.11
N LEU A 366 25.17 -12.36 -12.35
CA LEU A 366 25.04 -13.26 -13.50
C LEU A 366 26.38 -13.93 -13.86
N ASP A 367 27.49 -13.19 -13.71
CA ASP A 367 28.85 -13.66 -14.04
C ASP A 367 29.49 -14.47 -12.92
N ASP A 368 28.91 -14.51 -11.71
CA ASP A 368 29.46 -15.25 -10.57
C ASP A 368 29.32 -16.77 -10.79
N PRO A 369 30.44 -17.52 -10.92
CA PRO A 369 30.41 -18.95 -11.20
C PRO A 369 30.23 -19.81 -9.93
N SER A 370 30.18 -19.20 -8.75
CA SER A 370 30.21 -19.95 -7.48
C SER A 370 28.94 -20.79 -7.32
N PRO A 371 29.06 -22.07 -6.91
CA PRO A 371 27.90 -22.94 -6.71
C PRO A 371 27.07 -22.48 -5.51
N ALA A 372 25.79 -22.84 -5.51
CA ALA A 372 24.93 -22.65 -4.35
C ALA A 372 25.41 -23.48 -3.16
N CYS A 373 25.23 -22.97 -1.95
CA CYS A 373 25.46 -23.78 -0.75
C CYS A 373 24.45 -24.95 -0.73
N PRO A 374 24.79 -26.09 -0.08
CA PRO A 374 23.85 -27.20 0.04
C PRO A 374 22.49 -26.74 0.59
N HIS A 375 21.41 -27.12 -0.10
CA HIS A 375 20.02 -26.78 0.20
C HIS A 375 19.61 -25.30 -0.01
N GLU A 376 20.54 -24.38 -0.26
CA GLU A 376 20.23 -22.95 -0.50
C GLU A 376 19.30 -22.80 -1.70
N GLU A 377 19.54 -23.56 -2.76
CA GLU A 377 18.77 -23.52 -4.01
C GLU A 377 17.27 -23.76 -3.82
N HIS A 378 16.92 -24.60 -2.85
CA HIS A 378 15.55 -25.01 -2.59
C HIS A 378 14.91 -24.26 -1.41
N LEU A 379 15.63 -23.32 -0.78
CA LEU A 379 15.15 -22.64 0.42
C LEU A 379 13.83 -21.89 0.18
N ALA A 380 13.67 -21.25 -0.99
CA ALA A 380 12.45 -20.52 -1.29
C ALA A 380 11.23 -21.43 -1.51
N ALA A 381 11.43 -22.74 -1.76
CA ALA A 381 10.34 -23.71 -1.87
C ALA A 381 9.51 -23.80 -0.59
N LEU A 382 10.10 -23.46 0.55
CA LEU A 382 9.40 -23.40 1.83
C LEU A 382 8.27 -22.36 1.80
N THR A 383 8.40 -21.28 1.03
CA THR A 383 7.32 -20.28 0.87
C THR A 383 6.14 -20.80 0.03
N ALA A 384 6.35 -21.87 -0.75
CA ALA A 384 5.31 -22.61 -1.47
C ALA A 384 4.69 -23.76 -0.65
N ALA A 385 5.20 -24.06 0.55
CA ALA A 385 4.62 -25.08 1.41
C ALA A 385 3.28 -24.62 2.03
N PRO A 386 2.46 -25.56 2.55
CA PRO A 386 1.33 -25.21 3.40
C PRO A 386 1.77 -24.28 4.54
N ARG A 387 0.94 -23.27 4.86
CA ARG A 387 1.35 -22.15 5.74
C ARG A 387 1.77 -22.59 7.13
N GLY A 388 1.11 -23.62 7.66
CA GLY A 388 1.46 -24.21 8.97
C GLY A 388 2.86 -24.84 8.99
N THR A 389 3.19 -25.62 7.95
CA THR A 389 4.53 -26.20 7.77
C THR A 389 5.58 -25.10 7.63
N TRP A 390 5.30 -24.10 6.79
CA TRP A 390 6.22 -22.98 6.62
C TRP A 390 6.44 -22.21 7.93
N ALA A 391 5.40 -21.94 8.71
CA ALA A 391 5.51 -21.26 10.00
C ALA A 391 6.44 -21.99 10.99
N GLN A 392 6.36 -23.32 11.04
CA GLN A 392 7.20 -24.15 11.90
C GLN A 392 8.68 -24.08 11.44
N VAL A 393 8.93 -24.34 10.15
CA VAL A 393 10.30 -24.34 9.61
C VAL A 393 10.94 -22.96 9.71
N ARG A 394 10.17 -21.90 9.43
CA ARG A 394 10.61 -20.51 9.56
C ARG A 394 11.06 -20.17 10.98
N THR A 395 10.42 -20.74 12.01
CA THR A 395 10.83 -20.53 13.41
C THR A 395 12.25 -21.04 13.65
N SER A 396 12.59 -22.22 13.13
CA SER A 396 13.94 -22.77 13.20
C SER A 396 14.94 -21.96 12.36
N LEU A 397 14.56 -21.56 11.13
CA LEU A 397 15.41 -20.71 10.28
C LEU A 397 15.70 -19.36 10.92
N LYS A 398 14.72 -18.75 11.59
CA LYS A 398 14.91 -17.47 12.29
C LYS A 398 15.96 -17.59 13.40
N THR A 399 16.08 -18.74 14.04
CA THR A 399 17.10 -18.97 15.08
C THR A 399 18.49 -19.21 14.48
N GLN A 400 18.58 -19.90 13.35
CA GLN A 400 19.86 -20.30 12.75
C GLN A 400 20.44 -19.26 11.78
N ALA A 401 19.56 -18.52 11.09
CA ALA A 401 19.92 -17.63 9.97
C ALA A 401 19.08 -16.33 9.99
N ALA A 402 18.94 -15.72 11.16
CA ALA A 402 18.14 -14.51 11.37
C ALA A 402 18.48 -13.39 10.37
N GLU A 403 19.77 -13.14 10.16
CA GLU A 403 20.25 -12.04 9.33
C GLU A 403 19.97 -12.28 7.84
N ALA A 404 20.15 -13.51 7.36
CA ALA A 404 19.84 -13.89 5.98
C ALA A 404 18.32 -13.81 5.72
N LEU A 405 17.51 -14.32 6.65
CA LEU A 405 16.05 -14.23 6.54
C LEU A 405 15.58 -12.76 6.53
N GLU A 406 16.17 -11.91 7.37
CA GLU A 406 15.86 -10.48 7.39
C GLU A 406 16.34 -9.76 6.13
N ALA A 407 17.44 -10.20 5.51
CA ALA A 407 17.87 -9.67 4.21
C ALA A 407 16.80 -9.89 3.12
N VAL A 408 16.06 -11.01 3.16
CA VAL A 408 14.98 -11.31 2.20
C VAL A 408 13.66 -10.63 2.61
N GLU A 409 13.21 -10.89 3.83
CA GLU A 409 11.93 -10.39 4.35
C GLU A 409 11.91 -8.86 4.50
N GLY A 410 13.06 -8.26 4.82
CA GLY A 410 13.25 -6.81 4.99
C GLY A 410 13.59 -6.06 3.70
N ALA A 411 13.76 -6.75 2.56
CA ALA A 411 14.01 -6.11 1.27
C ALA A 411 12.85 -5.22 0.79
N ALA A 412 13.10 -4.29 -0.12
CA ALA A 412 12.05 -3.47 -0.73
C ALA A 412 11.08 -4.33 -1.55
N PHE A 413 11.61 -5.30 -2.29
CA PHE A 413 10.93 -6.33 -3.05
C PHE A 413 11.94 -7.43 -3.41
N PHE A 414 11.48 -8.53 -4.00
CA PHE A 414 12.31 -9.66 -4.41
C PHE A 414 12.56 -9.61 -5.91
N VAL A 415 13.73 -10.06 -6.38
CA VAL A 415 14.11 -10.11 -7.79
C VAL A 415 14.58 -11.52 -8.12
N SER A 416 14.03 -12.14 -9.15
CA SER A 416 14.51 -13.42 -9.69
C SER A 416 15.15 -13.20 -11.04
N LEU A 417 16.44 -13.54 -11.17
CA LEU A 417 17.17 -13.51 -12.44
C LEU A 417 17.14 -14.93 -13.03
N ASP A 418 16.19 -15.18 -13.92
CA ASP A 418 15.98 -16.50 -14.52
C ASP A 418 16.98 -16.73 -15.67
N ALA A 419 17.61 -17.90 -15.69
CA ALA A 419 18.58 -18.26 -16.72
C ALA A 419 17.93 -18.60 -18.07
N GLU A 420 16.66 -19.02 -18.04
CA GLU A 420 15.92 -19.40 -19.23
C GLU A 420 15.18 -18.19 -19.83
N PRO A 421 15.05 -18.13 -21.16
CA PRO A 421 14.20 -17.13 -21.81
C PRO A 421 12.73 -17.49 -21.62
N ALA A 422 11.86 -16.48 -21.61
CA ALA A 422 10.41 -16.67 -21.65
C ALA A 422 9.74 -15.57 -22.49
N GLY A 423 8.44 -15.70 -22.74
CA GLY A 423 7.63 -14.74 -23.48
C GLY A 423 7.00 -15.32 -24.74
N LEU A 424 6.26 -14.49 -25.46
CA LEU A 424 5.57 -14.86 -26.69
C LEU A 424 6.56 -15.18 -27.82
N THR A 425 6.43 -16.37 -28.41
CA THR A 425 7.17 -16.78 -29.63
C THR A 425 6.27 -16.80 -30.85
N ARG A 426 6.86 -16.79 -32.06
CA ARG A 426 6.08 -16.80 -33.31
C ARG A 426 5.72 -18.20 -33.77
N GLU A 427 6.54 -19.18 -33.39
CA GLU A 427 6.44 -20.57 -33.80
C GLU A 427 5.21 -21.24 -33.16
N ASP A 428 4.99 -21.02 -31.86
CA ASP A 428 3.81 -21.48 -31.13
C ASP A 428 3.35 -20.42 -30.11
N PRO A 429 2.52 -19.45 -30.55
CA PRO A 429 2.03 -18.38 -29.70
C PRO A 429 1.25 -18.87 -28.46
N ALA A 430 0.47 -19.95 -28.60
CA ALA A 430 -0.38 -20.43 -27.52
C ALA A 430 0.43 -21.13 -26.44
N ALA A 431 1.29 -22.08 -26.83
CA ALA A 431 2.12 -22.80 -25.87
C ALA A 431 3.16 -21.87 -25.21
N SER A 432 3.71 -20.91 -25.94
CA SER A 432 4.68 -19.96 -25.38
C SER A 432 4.05 -19.00 -24.35
N LEU A 433 2.82 -18.54 -24.58
CA LEU A 433 2.09 -17.74 -23.58
C LEU A 433 1.71 -18.56 -22.34
N ASP A 434 1.29 -19.81 -22.51
CA ASP A 434 0.97 -20.69 -21.39
C ASP A 434 2.23 -20.99 -20.54
N ALA A 435 3.34 -21.32 -21.18
CA ALA A 435 4.63 -21.53 -20.50
C ALA A 435 5.14 -20.26 -19.79
N TYR A 436 4.91 -19.08 -20.39
CA TYR A 436 5.27 -17.81 -19.79
C TYR A 436 4.40 -17.50 -18.57
N ALA A 437 3.07 -17.68 -18.67
CA ALA A 437 2.13 -17.56 -17.56
C ALA A 437 2.50 -18.49 -16.40
N HIS A 438 2.76 -19.77 -16.70
CA HIS A 438 3.16 -20.76 -15.71
C HIS A 438 4.45 -20.37 -14.99
N THR A 439 5.47 -19.94 -15.75
CA THR A 439 6.76 -19.53 -15.18
C THR A 439 6.67 -18.29 -14.30
N LEU A 440 5.74 -17.37 -14.61
CA LEU A 440 5.48 -16.21 -13.76
C LEU A 440 4.69 -16.56 -12.50
N LEU A 441 3.72 -17.47 -12.59
CA LEU A 441 2.87 -17.87 -11.47
C LEU A 441 3.62 -18.76 -10.46
N ALA A 442 4.29 -19.81 -10.96
CA ALA A 442 4.87 -20.86 -10.14
C ALA A 442 6.40 -20.98 -10.27
N GLY A 443 6.98 -20.51 -11.38
CA GLY A 443 8.40 -20.72 -11.66
C GLY A 443 8.77 -22.20 -11.63
N ARG A 444 9.88 -22.52 -10.97
CA ARG A 444 10.30 -23.91 -10.65
C ARG A 444 9.80 -24.37 -9.27
N GLY A 445 9.03 -23.54 -8.57
CA GLY A 445 8.55 -23.78 -7.22
C GLY A 445 9.56 -23.47 -6.11
N HIS A 446 10.81 -23.15 -6.45
CA HIS A 446 11.88 -22.85 -5.48
C HIS A 446 12.72 -21.62 -5.82
N ASP A 447 12.37 -20.91 -6.89
CA ASP A 447 13.07 -19.75 -7.45
C ASP A 447 12.29 -18.43 -7.28
N ARG A 448 11.25 -18.46 -6.44
CA ARG A 448 10.38 -17.33 -6.10
C ARG A 448 10.23 -17.23 -4.58
N TRP A 449 10.15 -16.02 -4.06
CA TRP A 449 9.77 -15.79 -2.66
C TRP A 449 8.29 -15.39 -2.60
N PHE A 450 7.40 -16.39 -2.52
CA PHE A 450 5.94 -16.19 -2.67
C PHE A 450 5.30 -15.34 -1.58
N ASP A 451 6.00 -15.15 -0.46
CA ASP A 451 5.58 -14.31 0.66
C ASP A 451 5.85 -12.81 0.44
N LYS A 452 6.72 -12.43 -0.49
CA LYS A 452 7.03 -11.03 -0.73
C LYS A 452 5.84 -10.35 -1.40
N SER A 453 5.58 -9.08 -1.10
CA SER A 453 4.49 -8.34 -1.77
C SER A 453 4.50 -8.55 -3.27
N PHE A 454 5.67 -8.47 -3.89
CA PHE A 454 5.90 -8.98 -5.23
C PHE A 454 7.35 -9.43 -5.46
N THR A 455 7.51 -10.32 -6.44
CA THR A 455 8.78 -10.73 -7.04
C THR A 455 8.84 -10.21 -8.48
N LEU A 456 9.86 -9.40 -8.79
CA LEU A 456 10.21 -9.01 -10.15
C LEU A 456 11.02 -10.14 -10.80
N ILE A 457 10.49 -10.76 -11.85
CA ILE A 457 11.15 -11.82 -12.59
C ILE A 457 11.78 -11.22 -13.84
N VAL A 458 13.05 -11.50 -14.08
CA VAL A 458 13.82 -11.02 -15.24
C VAL A 458 14.41 -12.24 -15.95
N PHE A 459 13.95 -12.52 -17.16
CA PHE A 459 14.42 -13.65 -17.97
C PHE A 459 15.72 -13.31 -18.72
N SER A 460 16.45 -14.33 -19.16
CA SER A 460 17.76 -14.15 -19.83
C SER A 460 17.68 -13.39 -21.16
N ASN A 461 16.51 -13.38 -21.80
CA ASN A 461 16.22 -12.60 -23.00
C ASN A 461 15.68 -11.17 -22.69
N GLY A 462 15.73 -10.71 -21.44
CA GLY A 462 15.29 -9.39 -21.03
C GLY A 462 13.77 -9.19 -20.94
N LYS A 463 12.96 -10.25 -21.08
CA LYS A 463 11.54 -10.19 -20.69
C LYS A 463 11.42 -10.07 -19.18
N LEU A 464 10.36 -9.41 -18.73
CA LEU A 464 10.04 -9.26 -17.31
C LEU A 464 8.76 -9.99 -16.93
N GLY A 465 8.40 -9.93 -15.66
CA GLY A 465 7.04 -10.11 -15.18
C GLY A 465 7.01 -10.04 -13.66
N LEU A 466 5.82 -10.12 -13.08
CA LEU A 466 5.64 -10.10 -11.63
C LEU A 466 4.95 -11.37 -11.16
N SER A 467 5.38 -11.87 -10.00
CA SER A 467 4.58 -12.74 -9.12
C SER A 467 4.18 -11.92 -7.91
N VAL A 468 2.91 -11.87 -7.55
CA VAL A 468 2.38 -10.96 -6.53
C VAL A 468 1.64 -11.74 -5.45
N GLU A 469 1.98 -11.46 -4.18
CA GLU A 469 1.23 -11.99 -3.03
C GLU A 469 -0.10 -11.24 -2.90
N HIS A 470 -1.21 -11.95 -2.76
CA HIS A 470 -2.53 -11.31 -2.93
C HIS A 470 -3.08 -10.66 -1.67
N SER A 471 -2.64 -11.06 -0.48
CA SER A 471 -3.31 -10.64 0.76
C SER A 471 -3.16 -9.15 1.10
N TRP A 472 -2.13 -8.47 0.59
CA TRP A 472 -1.87 -7.07 0.92
C TRP A 472 -2.66 -6.07 0.06
N ALA A 473 -3.08 -6.44 -1.16
CA ALA A 473 -3.85 -5.59 -2.06
C ALA A 473 -4.57 -6.35 -3.19
N ASP A 474 -5.53 -5.66 -3.79
CA ASP A 474 -6.19 -6.11 -5.01
C ASP A 474 -5.31 -5.85 -6.25
N CYS A 475 -5.49 -6.67 -7.29
CA CYS A 475 -4.70 -6.63 -8.52
C CYS A 475 -4.52 -5.23 -9.16
N PRO A 476 -5.53 -4.33 -9.20
CA PRO A 476 -5.36 -3.01 -9.81
C PRO A 476 -4.24 -2.15 -9.21
N ILE A 477 -3.86 -2.39 -7.95
CA ILE A 477 -2.77 -1.64 -7.28
C ILE A 477 -1.41 -2.02 -7.87
N SER A 478 -1.18 -3.31 -8.07
CA SER A 478 0.01 -3.84 -8.75
C SER A 478 -0.03 -3.47 -10.24
N GLY A 479 -1.21 -3.53 -10.86
CA GLY A 479 -1.54 -2.99 -12.19
C GLY A 479 -0.95 -1.62 -12.43
N HIS A 480 -1.37 -0.65 -11.62
CA HIS A 480 -0.94 0.74 -11.73
C HIS A 480 0.56 0.97 -11.48
N MET A 481 1.21 0.13 -10.66
CA MET A 481 2.67 0.19 -10.51
C MET A 481 3.39 -0.33 -11.76
N TRP A 482 2.81 -1.31 -12.43
CA TRP A 482 3.41 -2.02 -13.55
C TRP A 482 3.27 -1.28 -14.89
N GLU A 483 2.14 -0.59 -15.07
CA GLU A 483 1.91 0.40 -16.14
C GLU A 483 2.82 1.63 -15.99
#